data_AF-A0A3D2MEI0-F1
#
_entry.id   AF-A0A3D2MEI0-F1
#
_cell.length_a   1.000
_cell.length_b   1.000
_cell.length_c   1.000
_cell.angle_alpha   90.00
_cell.angle_beta   90.00
_cell.angle_gamma   90.00
#
_symmetry.space_group_name_H-M   'P 1'
#
loop_
_entity.id
_entity.type
_entity.pdbx_description
1 polymer ?
#
loop_
_entity_poly.entity_id
_entity_poly.type
_entity_poly.pdbx_seq_one_letter_code
_entity_poly.pdbx_strand_id
1 'polypeptide(L)'
;MNYSKNKEILNSLMLKYGLSKDERKEFFKIIYKIFRHKEFQRRMTSEFNHHNDITLGYHVLEVALCTYKTCKKKIKKGIKVNTDVAVKIAMLHDFYELPWQNNKESSSKNLIHKHGFRHPIEAAINAIYYYPFLFKDRKESMMIIDGIVHHMYPLAVPVLTGFDTNEIELKNYDKVKKIDNELLEQIIYSTNRGRIIKLSLCKSRYKEGRIVSNSDTLVSINNYESLKGVPALITGVNKNIEV
;
A
#
# COMPACT_ATOMS: atom_id res chain seq x y z
N MET A 1 17.19 -12.03 -7.57
CA MET A 1 15.83 -11.52 -7.90
C MET A 1 15.42 -12.07 -9.26
N ASN A 2 14.38 -12.91 -9.35
CA ASN A 2 14.00 -13.59 -10.60
C ASN A 2 12.69 -13.01 -11.16
N TYR A 3 12.82 -11.99 -12.02
CA TYR A 3 11.68 -11.35 -12.68
C TYR A 3 10.81 -12.34 -13.48
N SER A 4 11.43 -13.34 -14.13
CA SER A 4 10.69 -14.34 -14.93
C SER A 4 9.75 -15.14 -14.05
N LYS A 5 10.26 -15.68 -12.93
CA LYS A 5 9.46 -16.41 -11.94
C LYS A 5 8.33 -15.53 -11.38
N ASN A 6 8.62 -14.28 -11.04
CA ASN A 6 7.60 -13.36 -10.54
C ASN A 6 6.52 -13.04 -11.58
N LYS A 7 6.89 -13.00 -12.87
CA LYS A 7 5.94 -12.81 -13.98
C LYS A 7 5.06 -14.05 -14.16
N GLU A 8 5.58 -15.25 -13.96
CA GLU A 8 4.78 -16.49 -13.95
C GLU A 8 3.77 -16.51 -12.81
N ILE A 9 4.18 -16.10 -11.60
CA ILE A 9 3.29 -15.91 -10.45
C ILE A 9 2.16 -14.94 -10.80
N LEU A 10 2.50 -13.76 -11.35
CA LEU A 10 1.52 -12.77 -11.79
C LEU A 10 0.55 -13.34 -12.84
N ASN A 11 1.05 -14.10 -13.82
CA ASN A 11 0.21 -14.74 -14.83
C ASN A 11 -0.76 -15.76 -14.22
N SER A 12 -0.27 -16.58 -13.28
CA SER A 12 -1.09 -17.54 -12.54
C SER A 12 -2.18 -16.84 -11.72
N LEU A 13 -1.83 -15.77 -11.00
CA LEU A 13 -2.78 -14.96 -10.23
C LEU A 13 -3.86 -14.32 -11.13
N MET A 14 -3.48 -13.77 -12.28
CA MET A 14 -4.44 -13.22 -13.24
C MET A 14 -5.45 -14.28 -13.74
N LEU A 15 -5.01 -15.53 -13.92
CA LEU A 15 -5.88 -16.65 -14.27
C LEU A 15 -6.77 -17.06 -13.10
N LYS A 16 -6.22 -17.17 -11.88
CA LYS A 16 -6.97 -17.45 -10.64
C LYS A 16 -8.12 -16.45 -10.41
N TYR A 17 -7.89 -15.16 -10.69
CA TYR A 17 -8.91 -14.11 -10.58
C TYR A 17 -9.86 -14.03 -11.78
N GLY A 18 -9.74 -14.96 -12.75
CA GLY A 18 -10.62 -15.07 -13.90
C GLY A 18 -10.59 -13.83 -14.80
N LEU A 19 -9.40 -13.28 -15.07
CA LEU A 19 -9.26 -12.19 -16.05
C LEU A 19 -9.27 -12.75 -17.48
N SER A 20 -10.08 -12.13 -18.35
CA SER A 20 -10.05 -12.42 -19.79
C SER A 20 -8.69 -12.06 -20.41
N LYS A 21 -8.44 -12.46 -21.67
CA LYS A 21 -7.20 -12.10 -22.38
C LYS A 21 -7.01 -10.57 -22.45
N ASP A 22 -8.07 -9.82 -22.68
CA ASP A 22 -8.00 -8.36 -22.78
C ASP A 22 -7.89 -7.70 -21.42
N GLU A 23 -8.59 -8.22 -20.41
CA GLU A 23 -8.44 -7.75 -19.03
C GLU A 23 -7.01 -7.95 -18.52
N ARG A 24 -6.36 -9.08 -18.85
CA ARG A 24 -4.95 -9.32 -18.50
C ARG A 24 -4.01 -8.30 -19.13
N LYS A 25 -4.22 -7.97 -20.41
CA LYS A 25 -3.43 -6.93 -21.10
C LYS A 25 -3.64 -5.56 -20.47
N GLU A 26 -4.89 -5.20 -20.18
CA GLU A 26 -5.24 -3.93 -19.55
C GLU A 26 -4.62 -3.81 -18.16
N PHE A 27 -4.81 -4.82 -17.31
CA PHE A 27 -4.26 -4.86 -15.95
C PHE A 27 -2.73 -4.77 -15.98
N PHE A 28 -2.07 -5.59 -16.80
CA PHE A 28 -0.62 -5.58 -16.92
C PHE A 28 -0.10 -4.22 -17.39
N LYS A 29 -0.79 -3.54 -18.31
CA LYS A 29 -0.43 -2.20 -18.77
C LYS A 29 -0.40 -1.18 -17.62
N ILE A 30 -1.37 -1.23 -16.72
CA ILE A 30 -1.44 -0.34 -15.55
C ILE A 30 -0.24 -0.57 -14.63
N ILE A 31 0.03 -1.83 -14.28
CA ILE A 31 1.04 -2.16 -13.27
C ILE A 31 2.47 -2.26 -13.84
N TYR A 32 2.64 -2.29 -15.17
CA TYR A 32 3.88 -2.67 -15.85
C TYR A 32 5.14 -2.02 -15.26
N LYS A 33 5.11 -0.68 -15.12
CA LYS A 33 6.26 0.09 -14.65
C LYS A 33 6.54 -0.13 -13.16
N ILE A 34 5.50 -0.26 -12.34
CA ILE A 34 5.64 -0.55 -10.91
C ILE A 34 6.20 -1.96 -10.73
N PHE A 35 5.55 -2.96 -11.35
CA PHE A 35 5.91 -4.36 -11.23
C PHE A 35 7.35 -4.62 -11.67
N ARG A 36 7.82 -4.02 -12.78
CA ARG A 36 9.20 -4.24 -13.26
C ARG A 36 10.28 -3.58 -12.42
N HIS A 37 9.92 -2.62 -11.58
CA HIS A 37 10.90 -1.87 -10.83
C HIS A 37 11.57 -2.76 -9.76
N LYS A 38 12.89 -2.57 -9.57
CA LYS A 38 13.68 -3.42 -8.67
C LYS A 38 13.13 -3.44 -7.24
N GLU A 39 12.60 -2.31 -6.79
CA GLU A 39 12.04 -2.19 -5.45
C GLU A 39 10.77 -3.01 -5.27
N PHE A 40 9.84 -2.98 -6.24
CA PHE A 40 8.67 -3.87 -6.18
C PHE A 40 9.11 -5.34 -6.22
N GLN A 41 10.06 -5.67 -7.08
CA GLN A 41 10.58 -7.03 -7.19
C GLN A 41 11.29 -7.51 -5.90
N ARG A 42 11.83 -6.60 -5.07
CA ARG A 42 12.35 -6.94 -3.73
C ARG A 42 11.25 -7.45 -2.79
N ARG A 43 10.04 -6.90 -2.88
CA ARG A 43 8.87 -7.34 -2.09
C ARG A 43 8.35 -8.72 -2.51
N MET A 44 8.74 -9.22 -3.68
CA MET A 44 8.43 -10.58 -4.14
C MET A 44 9.37 -11.65 -3.54
N THR A 45 10.25 -11.28 -2.62
CA THR A 45 11.23 -12.18 -2.00
C THR A 45 10.89 -12.42 -0.53
N SER A 46 11.52 -13.43 0.08
CA SER A 46 11.38 -13.74 1.50
C SER A 46 11.93 -12.67 2.44
N GLU A 47 12.60 -11.64 1.92
CA GLU A 47 12.96 -10.44 2.69
C GLU A 47 11.70 -9.73 3.22
N PHE A 48 10.61 -9.76 2.44
CA PHE A 48 9.34 -9.14 2.81
C PHE A 48 8.26 -10.22 2.92
N ASN A 49 8.24 -10.91 4.05
CA ASN A 49 7.12 -11.77 4.40
C ASN A 49 5.93 -10.92 4.83
N HIS A 50 4.73 -11.34 4.45
CA HIS A 50 3.50 -10.69 4.92
C HIS A 50 2.90 -11.55 6.04
N HIS A 51 2.60 -12.83 5.79
CA HIS A 51 2.32 -13.91 6.76
C HIS A 51 2.44 -15.28 6.05
N ASN A 52 2.66 -16.38 6.79
CA ASN A 52 2.85 -17.74 6.25
C ASN A 52 3.94 -17.80 5.14
N ASP A 53 3.72 -18.61 4.10
CA ASP A 53 4.64 -18.82 2.97
C ASP A 53 4.45 -17.79 1.82
N ILE A 54 3.76 -16.66 2.06
CA ILE A 54 3.54 -15.62 1.04
C ILE A 54 4.37 -14.35 1.29
N THR A 55 4.87 -13.80 0.19
CA THR A 55 5.60 -12.53 0.19
C THR A 55 4.64 -11.34 0.13
N LEU A 56 5.08 -10.18 0.60
CA LEU A 56 4.35 -8.92 0.52
C LEU A 56 3.96 -8.58 -0.92
N GLY A 57 4.86 -8.83 -1.87
CA GLY A 57 4.60 -8.61 -3.28
C GLY A 57 3.48 -9.51 -3.80
N TYR A 58 3.38 -10.76 -3.32
CA TYR A 58 2.27 -11.65 -3.66
C TYR A 58 0.94 -11.10 -3.14
N HIS A 59 0.89 -10.68 -1.86
CA HIS A 59 -0.29 -10.03 -1.26
C HIS A 59 -0.73 -8.82 -2.08
N VAL A 60 0.20 -7.90 -2.35
CA VAL A 60 -0.06 -6.67 -3.12
C VAL A 60 -0.63 -6.97 -4.52
N LEU A 61 -0.14 -8.02 -5.20
CA LEU A 61 -0.70 -8.45 -6.48
C LEU A 61 -2.13 -8.97 -6.38
N GLU A 62 -2.45 -9.74 -5.34
CA GLU A 62 -3.82 -10.21 -5.07
C GLU A 62 -4.77 -9.04 -4.76
N VAL A 63 -4.34 -8.07 -3.94
CA VAL A 63 -5.11 -6.85 -3.66
C VAL A 63 -5.34 -6.04 -4.93
N ALA A 64 -4.33 -5.90 -5.79
CA ALA A 64 -4.46 -5.19 -7.07
C ALA A 64 -5.44 -5.88 -8.02
N LEU A 65 -5.43 -7.22 -8.10
CA LEU A 65 -6.36 -7.98 -8.94
C LEU A 65 -7.80 -7.92 -8.39
N CYS A 66 -7.97 -8.05 -7.07
CA CYS A 66 -9.25 -7.87 -6.40
C CYS A 66 -9.83 -6.47 -6.66
N THR A 67 -8.99 -5.44 -6.52
CA THR A 67 -9.32 -4.05 -6.80
C THR A 67 -9.78 -3.88 -8.25
N TYR A 68 -9.00 -4.38 -9.21
CA TYR A 68 -9.33 -4.33 -10.63
C TYR A 68 -10.71 -4.94 -10.93
N LYS A 69 -10.97 -6.17 -10.45
CA LYS A 69 -12.27 -6.84 -10.66
C LYS A 69 -13.42 -6.07 -10.01
N THR A 70 -13.19 -5.51 -8.82
CA THR A 70 -14.18 -4.68 -8.12
C THR A 70 -14.50 -3.41 -8.91
N CYS A 71 -13.49 -2.73 -9.45
CA CYS A 71 -13.68 -1.59 -10.35
C CYS A 71 -14.51 -1.97 -11.58
N LYS A 72 -14.18 -3.07 -12.27
CA LYS A 72 -14.95 -3.55 -13.43
C LYS A 72 -16.39 -3.88 -13.08
N LYS A 73 -16.66 -4.53 -11.95
CA LYS A 73 -18.01 -4.80 -11.46
C LYS A 73 -18.79 -3.51 -11.19
N LYS A 74 -18.15 -2.50 -10.60
CA LYS A 74 -18.76 -1.19 -10.33
C LYS A 74 -19.05 -0.42 -11.62
N ILE A 75 -18.15 -0.44 -12.59
CA ILE A 75 -18.34 0.19 -13.91
C ILE A 75 -19.52 -0.43 -14.66
N LYS A 76 -19.65 -1.78 -14.65
CA LYS A 76 -20.81 -2.48 -15.22
C LYS A 76 -22.15 -2.07 -14.58
N LYS A 77 -22.11 -1.57 -13.33
CA LYS A 77 -23.27 -1.03 -12.61
C LYS A 77 -23.45 0.48 -12.78
N GLY A 78 -22.76 1.11 -13.73
CA GLY A 78 -22.85 2.56 -13.99
C GLY A 78 -22.08 3.45 -13.01
N ILE A 79 -21.28 2.87 -12.09
CA ILE A 79 -20.49 3.67 -11.15
C ILE A 79 -19.19 4.08 -11.82
N LYS A 80 -19.01 5.40 -12.04
CA LYS A 80 -17.74 5.97 -12.52
C LYS A 80 -16.62 5.74 -11.49
N VAL A 81 -15.61 4.97 -11.87
CA VAL A 81 -14.40 4.66 -11.07
C VAL A 81 -13.17 4.78 -11.97
N ASN A 82 -12.11 5.43 -11.49
CA ASN A 82 -10.83 5.41 -12.16
C ASN A 82 -10.09 4.10 -11.80
N THR A 83 -10.19 3.09 -12.69
CA THR A 83 -9.58 1.76 -12.46
C THR A 83 -8.05 1.84 -12.41
N ASP A 84 -7.45 2.68 -13.25
CA ASP A 84 -6.00 2.85 -13.32
C ASP A 84 -5.44 3.39 -12.00
N VAL A 85 -6.07 4.44 -11.44
CA VAL A 85 -5.70 5.00 -10.13
C VAL A 85 -5.93 4.01 -8.99
N ALA A 86 -7.07 3.31 -8.97
CA ALA A 86 -7.34 2.32 -7.93
C ALA A 86 -6.30 1.20 -7.91
N VAL A 87 -5.93 0.68 -9.08
CA VAL A 87 -4.90 -0.37 -9.19
C VAL A 87 -3.52 0.17 -8.81
N LYS A 88 -3.17 1.40 -9.16
CA LYS A 88 -1.91 2.04 -8.71
C LYS A 88 -1.86 2.17 -7.18
N ILE A 89 -2.95 2.60 -6.54
CA ILE A 89 -3.04 2.63 -5.06
C ILE A 89 -2.83 1.23 -4.49
N ALA A 90 -3.53 0.23 -5.02
CA ALA A 90 -3.39 -1.16 -4.57
C ALA A 90 -1.96 -1.69 -4.71
N MET A 91 -1.24 -1.32 -5.77
CA MET A 91 0.16 -1.73 -5.97
C MET A 91 1.15 -1.07 -5.00
N LEU A 92 0.73 0.00 -4.30
CA LEU A 92 1.61 0.88 -3.54
C LEU A 92 1.22 1.06 -2.06
N HIS A 93 0.05 0.59 -1.64
CA HIS A 93 -0.49 0.81 -0.29
C HIS A 93 0.45 0.36 0.83
N ASP A 94 1.15 -0.75 0.59
CA ASP A 94 2.04 -1.42 1.52
C ASP A 94 3.53 -1.23 1.17
N PHE A 95 3.87 -0.18 0.43
CA PHE A 95 5.21 -0.01 -0.15
C PHE A 95 6.26 0.51 0.86
N TYR A 96 6.32 -0.07 2.05
CA TYR A 96 7.40 0.16 3.01
C TYR A 96 8.70 -0.57 2.57
N GLU A 97 9.85 -0.10 3.06
CA GLU A 97 11.18 -0.61 2.67
C GLU A 97 11.86 -1.48 3.71
N LEU A 98 11.50 -1.30 4.97
CA LEU A 98 12.09 -2.01 6.07
C LEU A 98 11.14 -3.13 6.47
N PRO A 99 11.51 -4.41 6.28
CA PRO A 99 10.74 -5.53 6.80
C PRO A 99 10.48 -5.32 8.29
N TRP A 100 9.22 -5.40 8.71
CA TRP A 100 8.83 -4.92 10.03
C TRP A 100 8.62 -6.04 11.06
N GLN A 101 8.30 -7.24 10.60
CA GLN A 101 8.03 -8.39 11.46
C GLN A 101 9.34 -8.90 12.07
N ASN A 102 9.35 -9.03 13.39
CA ASN A 102 10.50 -9.46 14.19
C ASN A 102 11.78 -8.63 13.97
N ASN A 103 11.66 -7.40 13.45
CA ASN A 103 12.78 -6.50 13.19
C ASN A 103 12.87 -5.40 14.25
N LYS A 104 14.02 -5.28 14.93
CA LYS A 104 14.25 -4.25 15.94
C LYS A 104 14.39 -2.85 15.35
N GLU A 105 14.96 -2.73 14.15
CA GLU A 105 15.18 -1.44 13.48
C GLU A 105 13.85 -0.78 13.07
N SER A 106 12.86 -1.59 12.69
CA SER A 106 11.49 -1.13 12.40
C SER A 106 10.70 -0.81 13.67
N SER A 107 11.15 -1.24 14.85
CA SER A 107 10.36 -1.07 16.06
C SER A 107 10.30 0.39 16.50
N SER A 108 9.26 0.71 17.29
CA SER A 108 9.14 1.98 18.01
C SER A 108 8.55 1.71 19.39
N LYS A 109 9.00 2.48 20.38
CA LYS A 109 8.44 2.47 21.73
C LYS A 109 7.09 3.20 21.79
N ASN A 110 6.85 4.15 20.89
CA ASN A 110 5.59 4.88 20.83
C ASN A 110 4.56 4.09 20.03
N LEU A 111 3.39 3.83 20.64
CA LEU A 111 2.32 3.04 20.06
C LEU A 111 1.87 3.57 18.69
N ILE A 112 1.68 4.89 18.57
CA ILE A 112 1.19 5.51 17.33
C ILE A 112 2.28 5.60 16.25
N HIS A 113 3.53 5.28 16.56
CA HIS A 113 4.65 5.24 15.61
C HIS A 113 4.99 3.79 15.19
N LYS A 114 4.20 2.81 15.66
CA LYS A 114 4.39 1.42 15.25
C LYS A 114 3.98 1.21 13.80
N HIS A 115 4.47 0.12 13.23
CA HIS A 115 4.33 -0.20 11.81
C HIS A 115 2.89 0.00 11.31
N GLY A 116 1.88 -0.60 11.95
CA GLY A 116 0.49 -0.49 11.51
C GLY A 116 -0.03 0.95 11.35
N PHE A 117 0.50 1.91 12.10
CA PHE A 117 0.11 3.31 12.03
C PHE A 117 0.94 4.12 11.03
N ARG A 118 2.27 3.92 11.02
CA ARG A 118 3.17 4.77 10.22
C ARG A 118 3.35 4.30 8.77
N HIS A 119 3.21 3.00 8.49
CA HIS A 119 3.53 2.46 7.17
C HIS A 119 2.71 3.07 6.03
N PRO A 120 1.44 3.53 6.20
CA PRO A 120 0.74 4.18 5.09
C PRO A 120 1.43 5.48 4.65
N ILE A 121 2.04 6.22 5.60
CA ILE A 121 2.82 7.42 5.29
C ILE A 121 4.16 7.02 4.65
N GLU A 122 4.86 6.04 5.21
CA GLU A 122 6.12 5.52 4.63
C GLU A 122 5.90 5.03 3.19
N ALA A 123 4.81 4.32 2.94
CA ALA A 123 4.40 3.83 1.63
C ALA A 123 4.13 4.97 0.63
N ALA A 124 3.44 6.03 1.05
CA ALA A 124 3.21 7.21 0.20
C ALA A 124 4.53 7.91 -0.17
N ILE A 125 5.44 8.11 0.80
CA ILE A 125 6.77 8.68 0.56
C ILE A 125 7.57 7.82 -0.41
N ASN A 126 7.62 6.50 -0.19
CA ASN A 126 8.33 5.58 -1.07
C ASN A 126 7.72 5.53 -2.48
N ALA A 127 6.39 5.58 -2.58
CA ALA A 127 5.70 5.60 -3.86
C ALA A 127 6.12 6.82 -4.69
N ILE A 128 6.13 8.00 -4.07
CA ILE A 128 6.58 9.24 -4.73
C ILE A 128 8.05 9.14 -5.12
N TYR A 129 8.89 8.68 -4.20
CA TYR A 129 10.34 8.61 -4.40
C TYR A 129 10.75 7.68 -5.55
N TYR A 130 10.17 6.46 -5.62
CA TYR A 130 10.54 5.48 -6.64
C TYR A 130 9.74 5.58 -7.93
N TYR A 131 8.54 6.15 -7.88
CA TYR A 131 7.64 6.27 -9.02
C TYR A 131 7.19 7.71 -9.27
N PRO A 132 8.11 8.70 -9.35
CA PRO A 132 7.73 10.12 -9.47
C PRO A 132 6.91 10.40 -10.74
N PHE A 133 7.02 9.55 -11.76
CA PHE A 133 6.21 9.65 -12.98
C PHE A 133 4.70 9.44 -12.75
N LEU A 134 4.30 8.81 -11.65
CA LEU A 134 2.88 8.64 -11.27
C LEU A 134 2.29 9.90 -10.62
N PHE A 135 3.13 10.84 -10.20
CA PHE A 135 2.73 12.00 -9.39
C PHE A 135 2.87 13.33 -10.15
N LYS A 136 2.75 13.28 -11.49
CA LYS A 136 2.84 14.47 -12.35
C LYS A 136 1.53 15.24 -12.45
N ASP A 137 0.39 14.55 -12.38
CA ASP A 137 -0.92 15.20 -12.33
C ASP A 137 -1.32 15.41 -10.87
N ARG A 138 -1.60 16.66 -10.50
CA ARG A 138 -1.90 17.04 -9.12
C ARG A 138 -3.11 16.30 -8.54
N LYS A 139 -4.16 16.10 -9.33
CA LYS A 139 -5.39 15.45 -8.88
C LYS A 139 -5.17 13.96 -8.69
N GLU A 140 -4.51 13.31 -9.65
CA GLU A 140 -4.15 11.89 -9.57
C GLU A 140 -3.20 11.63 -8.40
N SER A 141 -2.21 12.49 -8.19
CA SER A 141 -1.29 12.43 -7.05
C SER A 141 -2.06 12.42 -5.73
N MET A 142 -3.00 13.36 -5.56
CA MET A 142 -3.79 13.47 -4.34
C MET A 142 -4.70 12.25 -4.14
N MET A 143 -5.24 11.68 -5.23
CA MET A 143 -6.01 10.44 -5.18
C MET A 143 -5.16 9.25 -4.74
N ILE A 144 -3.94 9.12 -5.28
CA ILE A 144 -3.03 8.03 -4.96
C ILE A 144 -2.55 8.15 -3.51
N ILE A 145 -2.06 9.32 -3.12
CA ILE A 145 -1.56 9.60 -1.77
C ILE A 145 -2.65 9.33 -0.73
N ASP A 146 -3.85 9.90 -0.89
CA ASP A 146 -4.92 9.70 0.08
C ASP A 146 -5.46 8.26 0.11
N GLY A 147 -5.43 7.57 -1.03
CA GLY A 147 -5.77 6.16 -1.11
C GLY A 147 -4.77 5.28 -0.36
N ILE A 148 -3.47 5.55 -0.50
CA ILE A 148 -2.41 4.86 0.23
C ILE A 148 -2.49 5.19 1.72
N VAL A 149 -2.57 6.47 2.09
CA VAL A 149 -2.57 6.91 3.50
C VAL A 149 -3.71 6.28 4.28
N HIS A 150 -4.92 6.18 3.72
CA HIS A 150 -6.11 5.71 4.44
C HIS A 150 -6.55 4.28 4.09
N HIS A 151 -5.67 3.44 3.54
CA HIS A 151 -6.04 2.08 3.13
C HIS A 151 -6.40 1.18 4.32
N MET A 152 -5.77 1.39 5.48
CA MET A 152 -5.95 0.58 6.69
C MET A 152 -7.22 0.90 7.50
N TYR A 153 -8.08 1.82 7.05
CA TYR A 153 -9.29 2.19 7.79
C TYR A 153 -10.09 0.93 8.20
N PRO A 154 -10.46 0.75 9.49
CA PRO A 154 -10.56 1.76 10.55
C PRO A 154 -9.31 1.99 11.42
N LEU A 155 -8.14 1.42 11.10
CA LEU A 155 -6.91 1.79 11.79
C LEU A 155 -6.53 3.24 11.43
N ALA A 156 -6.21 4.03 12.46
CA ALA A 156 -5.91 5.43 12.30
C ALA A 156 -4.48 5.67 11.79
N VAL A 157 -4.24 6.85 11.22
CA VAL A 157 -2.94 7.29 10.73
C VAL A 157 -2.42 8.44 11.58
N PRO A 158 -1.11 8.53 11.91
CA PRO A 158 -0.55 9.69 12.60
C PRO A 158 -0.75 10.98 11.81
N VAL A 159 -1.09 12.06 12.51
CA VAL A 159 -1.18 13.40 11.92
C VAL A 159 0.23 13.95 11.76
N LEU A 160 0.55 14.47 10.57
CA LEU A 160 1.76 15.26 10.34
C LEU A 160 1.44 16.75 10.37
N THR A 161 2.28 17.54 11.03
CA THR A 161 2.22 19.01 11.03
C THR A 161 3.21 19.62 10.04
N GLY A 162 4.18 18.83 9.59
CA GLY A 162 5.26 19.22 8.71
C GLY A 162 6.28 18.11 8.58
N PHE A 163 7.36 18.38 7.87
CA PHE A 163 8.50 17.47 7.72
C PHE A 163 9.81 18.08 8.20
N ASP A 164 9.78 19.15 9.00
CA ASP A 164 10.99 19.77 9.54
C ASP A 164 11.72 18.86 10.55
N THR A 165 10.97 17.97 11.21
CA THR A 165 11.51 16.94 12.10
C THR A 165 10.85 15.58 11.83
N ASN A 166 11.49 14.51 12.29
CA ASN A 166 10.96 13.14 12.14
C ASN A 166 10.07 12.74 13.34
N GLU A 167 8.99 13.50 13.58
CA GLU A 167 8.17 13.36 14.79
C GLU A 167 7.56 11.98 14.99
N ILE A 168 7.21 11.29 13.90
CA ILE A 168 6.55 9.98 13.92
C ILE A 168 7.50 8.82 13.62
N GLU A 169 8.81 9.06 13.69
CA GLU A 169 9.86 8.04 13.50
C GLU A 169 9.77 7.29 12.16
N LEU A 170 9.48 8.02 11.07
CA LEU A 170 9.52 7.49 9.70
C LEU A 170 10.88 6.88 9.41
N LYS A 171 10.89 5.61 8.99
CA LYS A 171 12.14 4.88 8.68
C LYS A 171 12.74 5.26 7.34
N ASN A 172 12.00 6.00 6.52
CA ASN A 172 12.42 6.54 5.23
C ASN A 172 12.45 8.08 5.20
N TYR A 173 12.59 8.71 6.35
CA TYR A 173 12.57 10.18 6.49
C TYR A 173 13.66 10.88 5.66
N ASP A 174 14.79 10.23 5.44
CA ASP A 174 15.88 10.72 4.58
C ASP A 174 15.42 11.06 3.15
N LYS A 175 14.39 10.36 2.65
CA LYS A 175 13.85 10.56 1.29
C LYS A 175 13.01 11.82 1.16
N VAL A 176 12.49 12.36 2.26
CA VAL A 176 11.63 13.54 2.23
C VAL A 176 12.34 14.72 1.56
N LYS A 177 13.65 14.87 1.79
CA LYS A 177 14.51 15.91 1.18
C LYS A 177 14.59 15.85 -0.35
N LYS A 178 14.14 14.75 -0.96
CA LYS A 178 14.18 14.51 -2.42
C LYS A 178 12.78 14.55 -3.05
N ILE A 179 11.75 14.86 -2.27
CA ILE A 179 10.36 14.94 -2.73
C ILE A 179 9.97 16.41 -2.86
N ASP A 180 9.20 16.72 -3.91
CA ASP A 180 8.64 18.05 -4.12
C ASP A 180 7.71 18.46 -2.97
N ASN A 181 7.82 19.71 -2.51
CA ASN A 181 7.02 20.23 -1.40
C ASN A 181 5.51 20.12 -1.66
N GLU A 182 5.03 20.28 -2.90
CA GLU A 182 3.61 20.12 -3.20
C GLU A 182 3.09 18.71 -2.89
N LEU A 183 3.92 17.68 -3.11
CA LEU A 183 3.55 16.29 -2.81
C LEU A 183 3.62 16.01 -1.31
N LEU A 184 4.56 16.62 -0.59
CA LEU A 184 4.62 16.57 0.87
C LEU A 184 3.39 17.23 1.51
N GLU A 185 2.96 18.39 0.98
CA GLU A 185 1.74 19.06 1.40
C GLU A 185 0.48 18.22 1.17
N GLN A 186 0.44 17.41 0.10
CA GLN A 186 -0.66 16.46 -0.11
C GLN A 186 -0.70 15.34 0.95
N ILE A 187 0.46 14.85 1.39
CA ILE A 187 0.55 13.88 2.51
C ILE A 187 0.09 14.55 3.82
N ILE A 188 0.59 15.74 4.13
CA ILE A 188 0.19 16.51 5.32
C ILE A 188 -1.32 16.75 5.31
N TYR A 189 -1.86 17.24 4.19
CA TYR A 189 -3.28 17.46 4.03
C TYR A 189 -4.08 16.16 4.23
N SER A 190 -3.66 15.05 3.63
CA SER A 190 -4.34 13.76 3.78
C SER A 190 -4.35 13.25 5.22
N THR A 191 -3.21 13.34 5.92
CA THR A 191 -3.07 12.91 7.33
C THR A 191 -3.76 13.85 8.32
N ASN A 192 -4.15 15.06 7.93
CA ASN A 192 -4.95 15.96 8.78
C ASN A 192 -6.46 15.82 8.58
N ARG A 193 -6.93 15.05 7.58
CA ARG A 193 -8.37 14.81 7.41
C ARG A 193 -8.91 13.97 8.56
N GLY A 194 -10.08 14.30 9.09
CA GLY A 194 -10.68 13.53 10.19
C GLY A 194 -9.78 13.44 11.43
N ARG A 195 -8.99 14.48 11.67
CA ARG A 195 -8.06 14.58 12.80
C ARG A 195 -8.78 14.52 14.14
N ILE A 196 -8.29 13.64 15.00
CA ILE A 196 -8.62 13.49 16.42
C ILE A 196 -7.28 13.52 17.17
N ILE A 197 -6.95 14.68 17.76
CA ILE A 197 -5.69 14.92 18.50
C ILE A 197 -4.45 14.71 17.61
N LYS A 198 -3.79 13.55 17.71
CA LYS A 198 -2.56 13.16 16.99
C LYS A 198 -2.80 12.09 15.93
N LEU A 199 -4.04 11.67 15.75
CA LEU A 199 -4.44 10.61 14.82
C LEU A 199 -5.47 11.14 13.83
N SER A 200 -5.52 10.54 12.66
CA SER A 200 -6.53 10.73 11.64
C SER A 200 -7.33 9.45 11.53
N LEU A 201 -8.63 9.56 11.79
CA LEU A 201 -9.56 8.44 11.71
C LEU A 201 -10.60 8.76 10.64
N CYS A 202 -10.27 8.49 9.38
CA CYS A 202 -11.20 8.63 8.28
C CYS A 202 -10.95 7.63 7.16
N LYS A 203 -11.98 7.41 6.34
CA LYS A 203 -11.82 6.67 5.08
C LYS A 203 -11.12 7.57 4.06
N SER A 204 -10.47 6.96 3.07
CA SER A 204 -10.02 7.71 1.89
C SER A 204 -11.16 8.58 1.32
N ARG A 205 -10.82 9.81 0.95
CA ARG A 205 -11.70 10.80 0.32
C ARG A 205 -12.24 10.28 -0.99
N TYR A 206 -11.41 9.54 -1.72
CA TYR A 206 -11.71 9.06 -3.07
C TYR A 206 -12.26 7.64 -3.02
N LYS A 207 -13.14 7.32 -3.98
CA LYS A 207 -13.77 6.00 -4.02
C LYS A 207 -12.77 4.91 -4.39
N GLU A 208 -11.74 5.28 -5.14
CA GLU A 208 -10.62 4.43 -5.54
C GLU A 208 -9.89 3.90 -4.30
N GLY A 209 -9.49 4.78 -3.39
CA GLY A 209 -8.87 4.38 -2.12
C GLY A 209 -9.79 3.54 -1.23
N ARG A 210 -11.09 3.86 -1.17
CA ARG A 210 -12.07 3.03 -0.45
C ARG A 210 -12.25 1.63 -1.06
N ILE A 211 -12.11 1.49 -2.38
CA ILE A 211 -12.14 0.18 -3.03
C ILE A 211 -10.90 -0.60 -2.63
N VAL A 212 -9.71 0.02 -2.63
CA VAL A 212 -8.47 -0.64 -2.21
C VAL A 212 -8.54 -1.10 -0.76
N SER A 213 -8.96 -0.23 0.16
CA SER A 213 -9.13 -0.59 1.58
C SER A 213 -10.02 -1.83 1.78
N ASN A 214 -11.15 -1.90 1.06
CA ASN A 214 -12.02 -3.07 1.11
C ASN A 214 -11.40 -4.32 0.46
N SER A 215 -10.66 -4.15 -0.65
CA SER A 215 -9.99 -5.24 -1.35
C SER A 215 -8.84 -5.82 -0.55
N ASP A 216 -8.07 -4.97 0.13
CA ASP A 216 -7.01 -5.34 1.04
C ASP A 216 -7.56 -6.16 2.21
N THR A 217 -8.57 -5.63 2.91
CA THR A 217 -9.27 -6.36 3.98
C THR A 217 -9.79 -7.72 3.51
N LEU A 218 -10.40 -7.80 2.33
CA LEU A 218 -10.95 -9.05 1.79
C LEU A 218 -9.85 -10.07 1.48
N VAL A 219 -8.74 -9.64 0.87
CA VAL A 219 -7.61 -10.51 0.51
C VAL A 219 -6.91 -10.99 1.78
N SER A 220 -6.64 -10.10 2.74
CA SER A 220 -6.12 -10.44 4.06
C SER A 220 -6.97 -11.49 4.77
N ILE A 221 -8.29 -11.32 4.83
CA ILE A 221 -9.20 -12.30 5.44
C ILE A 221 -9.12 -13.66 4.73
N ASN A 222 -9.11 -13.66 3.39
CA ASN A 222 -9.03 -14.90 2.60
C ASN A 222 -7.67 -15.59 2.73
N ASN A 223 -6.61 -14.84 2.98
CA ASN A 223 -5.26 -15.34 3.25
C ASN A 223 -5.09 -15.79 4.73
N TYR A 224 -6.22 -15.99 5.45
CA TYR A 224 -6.31 -16.41 6.86
C TYR A 224 -5.82 -15.38 7.89
N GLU A 225 -5.89 -14.07 7.60
CA GLU A 225 -5.60 -13.03 8.60
C GLU A 225 -6.73 -12.80 9.64
N SER A 226 -7.70 -13.71 9.79
CA SER A 226 -8.71 -13.50 10.83
C SER A 226 -8.09 -13.76 12.21
N LEU A 227 -7.75 -12.64 12.87
CA LEU A 227 -7.42 -12.47 14.30
C LEU A 227 -5.95 -12.62 14.73
N LYS A 228 -5.09 -13.37 14.00
CA LYS A 228 -3.68 -13.59 14.43
C LYS A 228 -2.68 -12.52 13.95
N GLY A 229 -2.95 -11.83 12.84
CA GLY A 229 -2.06 -10.80 12.24
C GLY A 229 -2.23 -9.39 12.84
N VAL A 230 -3.41 -9.06 13.35
CA VAL A 230 -3.70 -7.75 13.96
C VAL A 230 -2.80 -7.44 15.17
N PRO A 231 -2.53 -8.39 16.08
CA PRO A 231 -1.52 -8.19 17.12
C PRO A 231 -0.14 -7.93 16.53
N ALA A 232 0.24 -8.54 15.40
CA ALA A 232 1.55 -8.31 14.78
C ALA A 232 1.66 -6.86 14.30
N LEU A 233 0.66 -6.30 13.62
CA LEU A 233 0.66 -4.89 13.17
C LEU A 233 0.95 -3.88 14.29
N ILE A 234 0.55 -4.21 15.52
CA ILE A 234 0.74 -3.40 16.72
C ILE A 234 1.96 -3.84 17.54
N THR A 235 2.38 -5.10 17.54
CA THR A 235 3.49 -5.56 18.39
C THR A 235 4.81 -5.58 17.64
N GLY A 236 4.78 -5.68 16.32
CA GLY A 236 5.92 -6.02 15.48
C GLY A 236 6.32 -7.50 15.56
N VAL A 237 5.68 -8.29 16.42
CA VAL A 237 6.06 -9.68 16.69
C VAL A 237 5.15 -10.61 15.90
N ASN A 238 5.75 -11.45 15.05
CA ASN A 238 5.06 -12.51 14.33
C ASN A 238 5.65 -13.86 14.71
N LYS A 239 4.91 -14.65 15.49
CA LYS A 239 5.35 -15.98 15.99
C LYS A 239 5.42 -17.05 14.89
N ASN A 240 4.86 -16.79 13.71
CA ASN A 240 4.84 -17.74 12.59
C ASN A 240 6.02 -17.55 11.63
N ILE A 241 6.89 -16.57 11.89
CA ILE A 241 8.12 -16.35 11.13
C ILE A 241 9.26 -16.74 12.06
N GLU A 242 9.97 -17.82 11.72
CA GLU A 242 11.21 -18.19 12.40
C GLU A 242 12.23 -17.07 12.22
N VAL A 243 12.94 -16.75 13.32
CA VAL A 243 13.95 -15.68 13.41
C VAL A 243 15.31 -16.23 13.03
#